data_AF-A0A1G0M8V4-F1
#
_entry.id   AF-A0A1G0M8V4-F1
#
_cell.length_a   1.000
_cell.length_b   1.000
_cell.length_c   1.000
_cell.angle_alpha   90.00
_cell.angle_beta   90.00
_cell.angle_gamma   90.00
#
_symmetry.space_group_name_H-M   'P 1'
#
loop_
_entity.id
_entity.type
_entity.pdbx_description
1 polymer ?
#
loop_
_entity_poly.entity_id
_entity_poly.type
_entity_poly.pdbx_seq_one_letter_code
_entity_poly.pdbx_strand_id
1 'polypeptide(L)'
;MIFKRNIVSKILSNGLKADFALVRDEDAFQAALYIDGRAIPGPPLPVPLDPCKGDVTHWMGNRPSVGLTSEEAEKIIREVKLENSVLEHRKILQDE
;
A
#
# COMPACT_ATOMS: atom_id res chain seq x y z
N MET A 1 -16.03 8.18 5.90
CA MET A 1 -15.52 8.69 4.60
C MET A 1 -14.35 7.81 4.21
N ILE A 2 -14.43 7.09 3.09
CA ILE A 2 -13.31 6.23 2.63
C ILE A 2 -12.30 7.17 1.96
N PHE A 3 -11.22 7.52 2.66
CA PHE A 3 -10.11 8.24 2.04
C PHE A 3 -9.34 7.27 1.15
N LYS A 4 -9.19 7.60 -0.14
CA LYS A 4 -8.41 6.82 -1.11
C LYS A 4 -7.45 7.75 -1.85
N ARG A 5 -6.15 7.52 -1.72
CA ARG A 5 -5.11 8.27 -2.45
C ARG A 5 -4.14 7.31 -3.14
N ASN A 6 -3.96 7.44 -4.46
CA ASN A 6 -2.98 6.63 -5.18
C ASN A 6 -1.55 7.04 -4.78
N ILE A 7 -0.69 6.06 -4.53
CA ILE A 7 0.72 6.27 -4.14
C ILE A 7 1.65 5.84 -5.29
N VAL A 8 1.41 4.64 -5.84
CA VAL A 8 2.18 4.03 -6.93
C VAL A 8 1.20 3.43 -7.93
N SER A 9 1.49 3.61 -9.21
CA SER A 9 0.77 2.98 -10.33
C SER A 9 1.79 2.30 -11.24
N LYS A 10 1.55 1.04 -11.63
CA LYS A 10 2.39 0.34 -12.61
C LYS A 10 1.57 -0.50 -13.58
N ILE A 11 2.11 -0.72 -14.77
CA ILE A 11 1.54 -1.66 -15.75
C ILE A 11 2.22 -3.01 -15.55
N LEU A 12 1.42 -4.05 -15.34
CA LEU A 12 1.87 -5.41 -15.18
C LEU A 12 2.19 -6.04 -16.54
N SER A 13 2.98 -7.11 -16.56
CA SER A 13 3.35 -7.81 -17.80
C SER A 13 2.16 -8.37 -18.58
N ASN A 14 1.01 -8.55 -17.93
CA ASN A 14 -0.25 -8.96 -18.56
C ASN A 14 -1.08 -7.78 -19.10
N GLY A 15 -0.55 -6.56 -19.09
CA GLY A 15 -1.22 -5.34 -19.56
C GLY A 15 -2.18 -4.70 -18.56
N LEU A 16 -2.45 -5.35 -17.42
CA LEU A 16 -3.32 -4.79 -16.39
C LEU A 16 -2.59 -3.71 -15.60
N LYS A 17 -3.34 -2.67 -15.20
CA LYS A 17 -2.82 -1.63 -14.31
C LYS A 17 -2.95 -2.06 -12.85
N ALA A 18 -1.84 -2.03 -12.11
CA ALA A 18 -1.81 -2.19 -10.66
C ALA A 18 -1.64 -0.82 -9.99
N ASP A 19 -2.61 -0.48 -9.15
CA ASP A 19 -2.70 0.76 -8.38
C ASP A 19 -2.55 0.44 -6.89
N PHE A 20 -1.52 1.00 -6.26
CA PHE A 20 -1.30 0.93 -4.82
C PHE A 20 -1.83 2.22 -4.22
N ALA A 21 -2.87 2.13 -3.40
CA ALA A 21 -3.52 3.27 -2.81
C ALA A 21 -3.48 3.21 -1.29
N LEU A 22 -3.30 4.37 -0.68
CA LEU A 22 -3.60 4.58 0.72
C LEU A 22 -5.11 4.53 0.91
N VAL A 23 -5.58 3.70 1.84
CA VAL A 23 -6.97 3.61 2.25
C VAL A 23 -7.06 3.83 3.76
N ARG A 24 -8.12 4.52 4.21
CA ARG A 24 -8.44 4.60 5.63
C ARG A 24 -9.45 3.51 6.00
N ASP A 25 -9.06 2.66 6.92
CA ASP A 25 -9.88 1.61 7.53
C ASP A 25 -10.10 1.99 9.00
N GLU A 26 -11.35 2.30 9.37
CA GLU A 26 -11.83 2.80 10.69
C GLU A 26 -10.86 3.76 11.41
N ASP A 27 -9.83 3.22 12.06
CA ASP A 27 -8.86 3.90 12.92
C ASP A 27 -7.42 3.97 12.40
N ALA A 28 -7.12 3.42 11.22
CA ALA A 28 -5.77 3.41 10.66
C ALA A 28 -5.76 3.59 9.14
N PHE A 29 -4.64 4.08 8.63
CA PHE A 29 -4.33 4.06 7.21
C PHE A 29 -3.58 2.78 6.86
N GLN A 30 -3.93 2.20 5.71
CA GLN A 30 -3.36 0.98 5.17
C GLN A 30 -3.09 1.15 3.68
N ALA A 31 -2.18 0.35 3.14
CA ALA A 31 -2.02 0.21 1.70
C ALA A 31 -2.97 -0.86 1.16
N ALA A 32 -3.67 -0.53 0.07
CA ALA A 32 -4.51 -1.45 -0.67
C ALA A 32 -4.03 -1.56 -2.13
N LEU A 33 -4.04 -2.78 -2.65
CA LEU A 33 -3.77 -3.06 -4.05
C LEU A 33 -5.08 -3.07 -4.83
N TYR A 34 -5.09 -2.40 -5.98
CA TYR A 34 -6.15 -2.47 -6.97
C TYR A 34 -5.55 -2.94 -8.29
N ILE A 35 -6.20 -3.87 -8.98
CA ILE A 35 -5.83 -4.27 -10.34
C ILE A 35 -7.01 -4.02 -11.24
N ASP A 36 -6.80 -3.19 -12.26
CA ASP A 36 -7.84 -2.75 -13.20
C ASP A 36 -9.08 -2.21 -12.46
N GLY A 37 -8.84 -1.40 -11.43
CA GLY A 37 -9.87 -0.82 -10.57
C GLY A 37 -10.46 -1.76 -9.50
N ARG A 38 -10.16 -3.07 -9.53
CA ARG A 38 -10.67 -4.05 -8.56
C ARG A 38 -9.75 -4.19 -7.35
N ALA A 39 -10.30 -4.06 -6.15
CA ALA A 39 -9.55 -4.27 -4.91
C ALA A 39 -9.08 -5.72 -4.81
N ILE A 40 -7.79 -5.92 -4.52
CA ILE A 40 -7.19 -7.21 -4.29
C ILE A 40 -6.93 -7.37 -2.79
N PRO A 41 -7.46 -8.42 -2.14
CA PRO A 41 -7.20 -8.67 -0.73
C PRO A 41 -5.71 -8.93 -0.52
N GLY A 42 -5.14 -8.47 0.58
CA GLY A 42 -3.71 -8.60 0.84
C GLY A 42 -3.27 -7.96 2.15
N PRO A 43 -1.96 -8.00 2.43
CA PRO A 43 -1.39 -7.35 3.61
C PRO A 43 -1.58 -5.82 3.54
N PRO A 44 -1.69 -5.12 4.68
CA PRO A 44 -1.88 -3.67 4.74
C PRO A 44 -0.62 -2.86 4.42
N LEU A 45 0.52 -3.53 4.23
CA LEU A 45 1.81 -2.96 3.82
C LEU A 45 2.52 -3.92 2.87
N PRO A 46 3.45 -3.42 2.03
CA PRO A 46 4.38 -4.27 1.29
C PRO A 46 5.11 -5.24 2.21
N VAL A 47 5.08 -6.52 1.83
CA VAL A 47 5.76 -7.59 2.57
C VAL A 47 7.08 -7.90 1.86
N PRO A 48 8.20 -8.03 2.58
CA PRO A 48 9.47 -8.40 1.97
C PRO A 48 9.39 -9.80 1.34
N LEU A 49 10.07 -9.95 0.21
CA LEU A 49 10.23 -11.21 -0.50
C LEU A 49 11.58 -11.81 -0.12
N ASP A 50 11.59 -13.01 0.45
CA ASP A 50 12.80 -13.74 0.81
C ASP A 50 12.82 -15.13 0.14
N PRO A 51 13.77 -15.42 -0.77
CA PRO A 51 14.78 -14.52 -1.30
C PRO A 51 14.20 -13.50 -2.30
N CYS A 52 14.84 -12.33 -2.42
CA CYS A 52 14.51 -11.34 -3.43
C CYS A 52 14.67 -11.91 -4.86
N LYS A 53 13.83 -11.47 -5.80
CA LYS A 53 13.83 -11.97 -7.19
C LYS A 53 14.16 -10.84 -8.16
N GLY A 54 15.44 -10.72 -8.52
CA GLY A 54 15.92 -9.61 -9.34
C GLY A 54 15.65 -8.28 -8.64
N ASP A 55 15.00 -7.34 -9.33
CA ASP A 55 14.62 -6.03 -8.78
C ASP A 55 13.38 -6.07 -7.86
N VAL A 56 12.69 -7.22 -7.78
CA VAL A 56 11.52 -7.40 -6.94
C VAL A 56 11.95 -7.85 -5.55
N THR A 57 11.81 -6.95 -4.57
CA THR A 57 12.21 -7.18 -3.18
C THR A 57 11.03 -7.27 -2.24
N HIS A 58 9.85 -6.79 -2.64
CA HIS A 58 8.63 -6.83 -1.85
C HIS A 58 7.45 -7.29 -2.71
N TRP A 59 6.35 -7.64 -2.07
CA TRP A 59 5.11 -8.01 -2.72
C TRP A 59 3.89 -7.49 -1.95
N MET A 60 2.77 -7.38 -2.65
CA MET A 60 1.45 -7.12 -2.08
C MET A 60 0.36 -7.85 -2.85
N GLY A 61 -0.78 -8.05 -2.20
CA GLY A 61 -1.90 -8.82 -2.73
C GLY A 61 -1.74 -10.31 -2.47
N ASN A 62 -2.85 -11.00 -2.25
CA ASN A 62 -2.88 -12.42 -1.93
C ASN A 62 -2.92 -13.25 -3.22
N ARG A 63 -3.97 -13.06 -4.05
CA ARG A 63 -4.13 -13.69 -5.37
C ARG A 63 -5.01 -12.79 -6.27
N PRO A 64 -4.46 -12.14 -7.30
CA PRO A 64 -3.05 -12.13 -7.72
C PRO A 64 -2.13 -11.33 -6.77
N SER A 65 -0.84 -11.70 -6.72
CA SER A 65 0.22 -10.96 -6.01
C SER A 65 1.00 -10.09 -6.99
N VAL A 66 1.35 -8.87 -6.60
CA VAL A 66 2.16 -7.94 -7.41
C VAL A 66 3.50 -7.70 -6.72
N GLY A 67 4.57 -7.86 -7.49
CA GLY A 67 5.93 -7.55 -7.07
C GLY A 67 6.24 -6.04 -7.11
N LEU A 68 6.95 -5.61 -6.08
CA LEU A 68 7.39 -4.23 -5.85
C LEU A 68 8.92 -4.20 -5.78
N THR A 69 9.51 -3.14 -6.34
CA THR A 69 10.91 -2.81 -6.05
C THR A 69 11.06 -2.25 -4.64
N SER A 70 12.30 -2.16 -4.15
CA SER A 70 12.56 -1.57 -2.83
C SER A 70 12.07 -0.13 -2.75
N GLU A 71 12.28 0.66 -3.80
CA GLU A 71 11.85 2.06 -3.85
C GLU A 71 10.32 2.20 -3.82
N GLU A 72 9.61 1.37 -4.62
CA GLU A 72 8.15 1.35 -4.63
C GLU A 72 7.60 0.96 -3.24
N ALA A 73 8.16 -0.08 -2.64
CA ALA A 73 7.76 -0.56 -1.32
C ALA A 73 8.01 0.47 -0.22
N GLU A 74 9.21 1.06 -0.18
CA GLU A 74 9.55 2.10 0.79
C GLU A 74 8.66 3.33 0.65
N LYS A 75 8.31 3.73 -0.58
CA LYS A 75 7.39 4.85 -0.82
C LYS A 75 6.01 4.58 -0.23
N ILE A 76 5.47 3.38 -0.45
CA ILE A 76 4.17 2.97 0.12
C ILE A 76 4.24 2.96 1.65
N ILE A 77 5.29 2.35 2.21
CA ILE A 77 5.49 2.27 3.66
C ILE A 77 5.60 3.67 4.28
N ARG A 78 6.36 4.58 3.65
CA ARG A 78 6.52 5.96 4.11
C ARG A 78 5.19 6.70 4.17
N GLU A 79 4.40 6.66 3.10
CA GLU A 79 3.11 7.36 3.07
C GLU A 79 2.14 6.80 4.12
N VAL A 80 2.06 5.47 4.26
CA VAL A 80 1.20 4.83 5.28
C VAL A 80 1.62 5.23 6.70
N LYS A 81 2.92 5.21 6.99
CA LYS A 81 3.44 5.61 8.31
C LYS A 81 3.22 7.09 8.60
N LEU A 82 3.41 7.96 7.60
CA LEU A 82 3.22 9.40 7.74
C LEU A 82 1.76 9.71 8.10
N GLU A 83 0.81 9.14 7.37
CA GLU A 83 -0.61 9.41 7.56
C GLU A 83 -1.14 8.84 8.87
N ASN A 84 -0.63 7.67 9.29
CA ASN A 84 -0.91 7.13 10.63
C ASN A 84 -0.33 8.02 11.74
N SER A 85 0.90 8.53 11.59
CA SER A 85 1.50 9.44 12.58
C SER A 85 0.70 10.74 12.73
N VAL A 86 0.20 11.29 11.62
CA VAL A 86 -0.69 12.46 11.64
C VAL A 86 -2.02 12.13 12.33
N LEU A 87 -2.57 10.94 12.08
CA LEU A 87 -3.81 10.49 12.71
C LEU A 87 -3.65 10.34 14.23
N GLU A 88 -2.57 9.71 14.70
CA GLU A 88 -2.26 9.56 16.13
C GLU A 88 -2.09 10.92 16.80
N HIS A 89 -1.35 11.84 16.18
CA HIS A 89 -1.15 13.19 16.73
C HIS A 89 -2.48 13.95 16.88
N ARG A 90 -3.38 13.82 15.90
CA ARG A 90 -4.72 14.44 15.97
C ARG A 90 -5.60 13.85 17.06
N LYS A 91 -5.49 12.54 17.33
CA LYS A 91 -6.24 11.90 18.42
C LYS A 91 -5.80 12.47 19.77
N ILE A 92 -4.48 12.57 19.99
CA ILE A 92 -3.92 13.12 21.25
C ILE A 92 -4.47 14.53 21.53
N LEU A 93 -4.53 15.40 20.52
CA LEU A 93 -5.01 16.79 20.67
C LEU A 93 -6.52 16.92 20.91
N GLN A 94 -7.32 15.86 20.73
CA GLN A 94 -8.77 15.88 20.96
C GLN A 94 -9.15 15.36 22.36
N ASP A 95 -8.22 14.69 23.04
CA ASP A 95 -8.38 14.14 24.39
C ASP A 95 -7.84 15.09 25.49
N GLU A 96 -7.31 16.27 25.13
CA GLU A 96 -6.93 17.39 26.03
C GLU A 96 -8.00 18.49 26.07
#